data_AF-A0A378K1X4-F1
#
_entry.id   AF-A0A378K1X4-F1
#
_cell.length_a   1.000
_cell.length_b   1.000
_cell.length_c   1.000
_cell.angle_alpha   90.00
_cell.angle_beta   90.00
_cell.angle_gamma   90.00
#
_symmetry.space_group_name_H-M   'P 1'
#
loop_
_entity.id
_entity.type
_entity.pdbx_description
1 polymer ?
#
loop_
_entity_poly.entity_id
_entity_poly.type
_entity_poly.pdbx_seq_one_letter_code
_entity_poly.pdbx_strand_id
1 'polypeptide(L)'
;MIYTLDYYSIDIIVYTPNEKKTGLGYDDVIGMDQYHLIPMINAYLEHQGKIQLKAGNEGICHGLSTVYCKFVLEGKQDEFIQIIQAIIKKAGAIGLIKKGQVAEGTQLFNEPGNISDSQINKFIGDALFALLPEVFDKRYAQDDSVNLLGVSIPVNDAHGHLTGAHVSKPMQKVYNLGLIAKTEEWSRIFEQMKANETSWTVSSFQHTIAISVQDGQFHVYDPNDRKIRICKNGEELASLLASDSFGPDRKKQSLTQMPLTINVMAHPAKQISYDFPDKTQLVNGLIKEDPDFLSRTINIHLSHFDLLSVAAMQNDVEMINVLFESGVTGSDMALARAAKHNRMEAIDVLLRPEYKDKMEGLESGFLNSTYDKACENAVEEGRLEALKRLLQNEEIGTRFNTCIQTAYIQKRYMQLAAKSNNPECLEYVISLIEKNNPGIDIPNLITASKALPKAIASGNTRCVELLKEKAGLEPSVQRIATSVSKDSALNERTPMTFLDSFTPFTQFLKTMFTGALNAFTKLISINRIPDETKSMNSEQMGTQKRFKDSVLGMRDPEVSEPIQEKDTTDTSNKMN
;
A
#
# COMPACT_ATOMS: atom_id res chain seq x y z
N MET A 1 12.50 -22.92 -18.82
CA MET A 1 12.93 -22.67 -17.43
C MET A 1 11.67 -22.68 -16.58
N ILE A 2 11.42 -23.79 -15.89
CA ILE A 2 10.24 -23.97 -15.05
C ILE A 2 10.59 -23.37 -13.69
N TYR A 3 10.03 -22.21 -13.37
CA TYR A 3 10.12 -21.66 -12.03
C TYR A 3 9.18 -22.46 -11.13
N THR A 4 9.76 -23.28 -10.25
CA THR A 4 9.08 -23.76 -9.06
C THR A 4 8.73 -22.54 -8.21
N LEU A 5 7.44 -22.31 -8.01
CA LEU A 5 6.93 -21.39 -7.00
C LEU A 5 7.39 -21.90 -5.64
N ASP A 6 8.37 -21.22 -5.04
CA ASP A 6 8.67 -21.36 -3.62
C ASP A 6 7.42 -20.89 -2.87
N TYR A 7 6.65 -21.86 -2.39
CA TYR A 7 5.61 -21.63 -1.40
C TYR A 7 6.28 -21.02 -0.18
N TYR A 8 5.98 -19.76 0.13
CA TYR A 8 6.24 -19.21 1.45
C TYR A 8 5.62 -20.18 2.47
N SER A 9 6.47 -20.85 3.25
CA SER A 9 6.03 -21.54 4.46
C SER A 9 5.43 -20.47 5.35
N ILE A 10 4.11 -20.35 5.35
CA ILE A 10 3.43 -19.50 6.31
C ILE A 10 3.60 -20.23 7.64
N ASP A 11 4.63 -19.83 8.39
CA ASP A 11 4.79 -20.22 9.79
C ASP A 11 3.70 -19.51 10.59
N ILE A 12 2.49 -20.06 10.47
CA ILE A 12 1.34 -19.67 11.28
C ILE A 12 1.63 -20.18 12.68
N ILE A 13 2.06 -19.26 13.54
CA ILE A 13 2.17 -19.52 14.97
C ILE A 13 0.77 -19.36 15.57
N VAL A 14 0.40 -20.34 16.38
CA VAL A 14 -0.95 -20.49 16.91
C VAL A 14 -0.96 -19.91 18.32
N TYR A 15 -1.77 -18.89 18.53
CA TYR A 15 -1.83 -18.18 19.80
C TYR A 15 -3.26 -17.98 20.29
N THR A 16 -3.43 -18.06 21.61
CA THR A 16 -4.64 -17.69 22.34
C THR A 16 -4.58 -16.19 22.70
N PRO A 17 -5.58 -15.37 22.32
CA PRO A 17 -5.59 -13.94 22.64
C PRO A 17 -5.70 -13.71 24.16
N ASN A 18 -4.90 -12.78 24.69
CA ASN A 18 -5.11 -12.20 26.02
C ASN A 18 -5.66 -10.77 25.83
N GLU A 19 -6.97 -10.60 25.96
CA GLU A 19 -7.60 -9.27 25.92
C GLU A 19 -7.37 -8.53 27.24
N LYS A 20 -6.27 -7.78 27.35
CA LYS A 20 -6.13 -6.77 28.40
C LYS A 20 -6.24 -5.38 27.79
N LYS A 21 -7.42 -4.77 27.92
CA LYS A 21 -7.63 -3.33 27.73
C LYS A 21 -7.09 -2.65 28.99
N THR A 22 -5.93 -2.02 28.92
CA THR A 22 -5.43 -1.21 30.04
C THR A 22 -5.89 0.24 29.84
N GLY A 23 -5.89 1.03 30.92
CA GLY A 23 -6.24 2.46 30.83
C GLY A 23 -5.25 3.30 30.01
N LEU A 24 -4.25 2.67 29.37
CA LEU A 24 -3.18 3.29 28.57
C LEU A 24 -3.08 2.74 27.14
N GLY A 25 -4.01 1.87 26.69
CA GLY A 25 -4.05 1.36 25.32
C GLY A 25 -4.29 -0.14 25.19
N TYR A 26 -4.06 -0.66 23.98
CA TYR A 26 -4.08 -2.09 23.67
C TYR A 26 -2.64 -2.62 23.72
N ASP A 27 -2.29 -3.31 24.81
CA ASP A 27 -0.88 -3.56 25.16
C ASP A 27 -0.18 -4.65 24.35
N ASP A 28 -0.89 -5.47 23.58
CA ASP A 28 -0.36 -6.37 22.54
C ASP A 28 -1.53 -7.11 21.84
N VAL A 29 -1.94 -6.66 20.65
CA VAL A 29 -2.87 -7.37 19.79
C VAL A 29 -2.06 -8.25 18.85
N ILE A 30 -1.86 -9.50 19.27
CA ILE A 30 -1.10 -10.50 18.52
C ILE A 30 -1.61 -10.58 17.08
N GLY A 31 -0.70 -10.37 16.12
CA GLY A 31 -0.96 -10.47 14.68
C GLY A 31 -1.66 -9.26 14.05
N MET A 32 -1.89 -8.17 14.81
CA MET A 32 -2.42 -6.92 14.26
C MET A 32 -1.46 -6.26 13.25
N ASP A 33 -0.18 -6.62 13.31
CA ASP A 33 0.80 -6.17 12.34
C ASP A 33 0.52 -6.73 10.93
N GLN A 34 0.78 -5.90 9.92
CA GLN A 34 0.42 -6.13 8.54
C GLN A 34 1.11 -7.37 7.96
N TYR A 35 2.27 -7.78 8.49
CA TYR A 35 2.98 -8.97 8.02
C TYR A 35 2.17 -10.26 8.24
N HIS A 36 1.26 -10.27 9.22
CA HIS A 36 0.34 -11.39 9.44
C HIS A 36 -0.95 -11.26 8.60
N LEU A 37 -1.41 -10.03 8.36
CA LEU A 37 -2.63 -9.76 7.59
C LEU A 37 -2.43 -9.94 6.08
N ILE A 38 -1.30 -9.52 5.53
CA ILE A 38 -1.02 -9.53 4.08
C ILE A 38 -1.13 -10.94 3.47
N PRO A 39 -0.45 -11.99 3.99
CA PRO A 39 -0.57 -13.33 3.42
C PRO A 39 -2.02 -13.83 3.43
N MET A 40 -2.81 -13.42 4.41
CA MET A 40 -4.19 -13.84 4.55
C MET A 40 -5.13 -13.13 3.60
N ILE A 41 -4.99 -11.81 3.45
CA ILE A 41 -5.72 -11.04 2.45
C ILE A 41 -5.39 -11.59 1.04
N ASN A 42 -4.13 -11.88 0.75
CA ASN A 42 -3.73 -12.45 -0.53
C ASN A 42 -4.31 -13.84 -0.78
N ALA A 43 -4.26 -14.74 0.21
CA ALA A 43 -4.87 -16.06 0.08
C ALA A 43 -6.39 -15.97 -0.16
N TYR A 44 -7.06 -15.02 0.50
CA TYR A 44 -8.48 -14.75 0.29
C TYR A 44 -8.77 -14.26 -1.13
N LEU A 45 -7.99 -13.31 -1.63
CA LEU A 45 -8.11 -12.77 -2.99
C LEU A 45 -7.85 -13.82 -4.06
N GLU A 46 -6.79 -14.63 -3.90
CA GLU A 46 -6.47 -15.73 -4.80
C GLU A 46 -7.63 -16.73 -4.92
N HIS A 47 -8.29 -17.06 -3.79
CA HIS A 47 -9.45 -17.93 -3.83
C HIS A 47 -10.68 -17.29 -4.50
N GLN A 48 -10.87 -15.97 -4.40
CA GLN A 48 -11.94 -15.34 -5.16
C GLN A 48 -11.76 -15.55 -6.67
N GLY A 49 -10.53 -15.84 -7.15
CA GLY A 49 -10.24 -16.32 -8.51
C GLY A 49 -10.54 -15.33 -9.64
N LYS A 50 -11.13 -14.19 -9.31
CA LYS A 50 -11.62 -13.16 -10.23
C LYS A 50 -10.69 -11.95 -10.32
N ILE A 51 -9.65 -11.88 -9.48
CA ILE A 51 -8.94 -10.64 -9.23
C ILE A 51 -7.44 -10.93 -9.13
N GLN A 52 -6.65 -10.32 -10.02
CA GLN A 52 -5.18 -10.31 -9.91
C GLN A 52 -4.69 -9.16 -9.00
N LEU A 53 -5.38 -8.94 -7.88
CA LEU A 53 -4.96 -7.99 -6.87
C LEU A 53 -4.14 -8.73 -5.82
N LYS A 54 -3.00 -8.17 -5.46
CA LYS A 54 -2.21 -8.60 -4.31
C LYS A 54 -2.04 -7.40 -3.38
N ALA A 55 -2.37 -7.59 -2.11
CA ALA A 55 -1.84 -6.74 -1.06
C ALA A 55 -0.33 -6.93 -1.04
N GLY A 56 0.40 -5.99 -1.62
CA GLY A 56 1.85 -5.94 -1.50
C GLY A 56 2.25 -5.41 -0.12
N ASN A 57 3.51 -5.62 0.24
CA ASN A 57 4.11 -4.94 1.40
C ASN A 57 4.21 -3.42 1.16
N GLU A 58 4.13 -3.00 -0.10
CA GLU A 58 4.09 -1.61 -0.51
C GLU A 58 2.63 -1.12 -0.48
N GLY A 59 2.30 -0.33 0.55
CA GLY A 59 1.08 0.46 0.62
C GLY A 59 -0.05 -0.10 1.48
N ILE A 60 -0.10 -1.40 1.82
CA ILE A 60 -1.22 -1.97 2.63
C ILE A 60 -1.37 -1.27 3.99
N CYS A 61 -0.28 -0.74 4.53
CA CYS A 61 -0.28 0.15 5.68
C CYS A 61 -1.19 1.37 5.50
N HIS A 62 -1.22 1.98 4.32
CA HIS A 62 -2.16 3.07 4.00
C HIS A 62 -3.60 2.61 4.01
N GLY A 63 -3.89 1.47 3.38
CA GLY A 63 -5.23 0.89 3.37
C GLY A 63 -5.76 0.64 4.78
N LEU A 64 -4.96 -0.05 5.61
CA LEU A 64 -5.30 -0.34 7.01
C LEU A 64 -5.43 0.93 7.86
N SER A 65 -4.52 1.91 7.69
CA SER A 65 -4.56 3.18 8.42
C SER A 65 -5.80 4.01 8.06
N THR A 66 -6.18 4.06 6.79
CA THR A 66 -7.39 4.76 6.34
C THR A 66 -8.64 4.09 6.92
N VAL A 67 -8.69 2.75 6.92
CA VAL A 67 -9.80 2.00 7.53
C VAL A 67 -9.84 2.23 9.04
N TYR A 68 -8.71 2.26 9.74
CA TYR A 68 -8.67 2.61 11.15
C TYR A 68 -9.28 3.99 11.41
N CYS A 69 -8.91 5.01 10.63
CA CYS A 69 -9.46 6.36 10.73
C CYS A 69 -11.00 6.35 10.63
N LYS A 70 -11.54 5.62 9.64
CA LYS A 70 -12.98 5.42 9.47
C LYS A 70 -13.63 4.84 10.72
N PHE A 71 -13.09 3.74 11.25
CA PHE A 71 -13.66 3.08 12.44
C PHE A 71 -13.58 3.97 13.67
N VAL A 72 -12.50 4.71 13.89
CA VAL A 72 -12.41 5.66 15.01
C VAL A 72 -13.43 6.79 14.88
N LEU A 73 -13.60 7.38 13.70
CA LEU A 73 -14.59 8.44 13.47
C LEU A 73 -16.04 7.95 13.65
N GLU A 74 -16.29 6.66 13.47
CA GLU A 74 -17.58 6.00 13.80
C GLU A 74 -17.73 5.62 15.29
N GLY A 75 -16.70 5.83 16.12
CA GLY A 75 -16.68 5.37 17.52
C GLY A 75 -16.54 3.85 17.67
N LYS A 76 -15.99 3.17 16.67
CA LYS A 76 -15.92 1.71 16.54
C LYS A 76 -14.47 1.18 16.56
N GLN A 77 -13.58 1.85 17.27
CA GLN A 77 -12.18 1.40 17.38
C GLN A 77 -12.07 -0.04 17.90
N ASP A 78 -12.89 -0.42 18.88
CA ASP A 78 -12.92 -1.78 19.42
C ASP A 78 -13.36 -2.80 18.36
N GLU A 79 -14.32 -2.46 17.50
CA GLU A 79 -14.79 -3.33 16.41
C GLU A 79 -13.70 -3.56 15.36
N PHE A 80 -12.92 -2.52 15.02
CA PHE A 80 -11.76 -2.65 14.13
C PHE A 80 -10.79 -3.73 14.61
N ILE A 81 -10.45 -3.70 15.90
CA ILE A 81 -9.53 -4.66 16.53
C ILE A 81 -10.14 -6.07 16.53
N GLN A 82 -11.43 -6.19 16.87
CA GLN A 82 -12.13 -7.47 16.86
C GLN A 82 -12.19 -8.10 15.47
N ILE A 83 -12.38 -7.30 14.41
CA ILE A 83 -12.36 -7.79 13.03
C ILE A 83 -10.98 -8.34 12.67
N ILE A 84 -9.91 -7.60 12.97
CA ILE A 84 -8.53 -8.05 12.73
C ILE A 84 -8.26 -9.37 13.47
N GLN A 85 -8.60 -9.45 14.76
CA GLN A 85 -8.45 -10.67 15.54
C GLN A 85 -9.26 -11.83 14.97
N ALA A 86 -10.49 -11.58 14.50
CA ALA A 86 -11.33 -12.59 13.85
C ALA A 86 -10.67 -13.12 12.56
N ILE A 87 -10.08 -12.25 11.74
CA ILE A 87 -9.33 -12.64 10.53
C ILE A 87 -8.14 -13.53 10.92
N ILE A 88 -7.32 -13.09 11.88
CA ILE A 88 -6.11 -13.81 12.33
C ILE A 88 -6.47 -15.16 12.94
N LYS A 89 -7.51 -15.23 13.78
CA LYS A 89 -7.94 -16.48 14.41
C LYS A 89 -8.44 -17.48 13.37
N LYS A 90 -9.30 -17.03 12.46
CA LYS A 90 -9.84 -17.86 11.37
C LYS A 90 -8.72 -18.32 10.42
N ALA A 91 -7.72 -17.48 10.17
CA ALA A 91 -6.50 -17.83 9.44
C ALA A 91 -5.64 -18.87 10.18
N GLY A 92 -5.43 -18.66 11.48
CA GLY A 92 -4.68 -19.53 12.38
C GLY A 92 -5.20 -20.96 12.39
N ALA A 93 -6.53 -21.11 12.42
CA ALA A 93 -7.22 -22.39 12.32
C ALA A 93 -6.84 -23.16 11.04
N ILE A 94 -6.69 -22.50 9.90
CA ILE A 94 -6.25 -23.14 8.65
C ILE A 94 -4.81 -23.66 8.77
N GLY A 95 -3.91 -22.89 9.38
CA GLY A 95 -2.52 -23.30 9.57
C GLY A 95 -2.38 -24.59 10.37
N LEU A 96 -3.11 -24.69 11.48
CA LEU A 96 -3.17 -25.90 12.31
C LEU A 96 -3.70 -27.11 11.56
N ILE A 97 -4.77 -26.89 10.79
CA ILE A 97 -5.42 -27.93 10.02
C ILE A 97 -4.50 -28.44 8.91
N LYS A 98 -3.80 -27.55 8.17
CA LYS A 98 -2.79 -27.94 7.17
C LYS A 98 -1.66 -28.77 7.76
N LYS A 99 -1.31 -28.52 9.03
CA LYS A 99 -0.31 -29.29 9.78
C LYS A 99 -0.85 -30.62 10.34
N GLY A 100 -2.12 -30.95 10.10
CA GLY A 100 -2.76 -32.18 10.60
C GLY A 100 -2.96 -32.19 12.12
N GLN A 101 -2.87 -31.04 12.78
CA GLN A 101 -2.89 -30.92 14.25
C GLN A 101 -4.30 -30.84 14.84
N VAL A 102 -5.33 -30.77 14.00
CA VAL A 102 -6.73 -30.67 14.40
C VAL A 102 -7.58 -31.59 13.53
N ALA A 103 -8.49 -32.35 14.15
CA ALA A 103 -9.43 -33.24 13.48
C ALA A 103 -10.55 -32.48 12.71
N GLU A 104 -11.03 -33.11 11.65
CA GLU A 104 -12.15 -32.66 10.82
C GLU A 104 -13.42 -32.43 11.68
N GLY A 105 -14.15 -31.34 11.44
CA GLY A 105 -15.40 -31.04 12.15
C GLY A 105 -15.26 -30.34 13.50
N THR A 106 -14.03 -30.04 13.95
CA THR A 106 -13.83 -29.18 15.13
C THR A 106 -14.47 -27.81 14.87
N GLN A 107 -15.32 -27.34 15.79
CA GLN A 107 -16.07 -26.07 15.71
C GLN A 107 -15.18 -24.79 15.76
N LEU A 108 -13.95 -24.83 15.23
CA LEU A 108 -12.99 -23.72 15.19
C LEU A 108 -13.53 -22.45 14.52
N PHE A 109 -14.52 -22.59 13.63
CA PHE A 109 -15.14 -21.47 12.92
C PHE A 109 -16.49 -21.03 13.52
N ASN A 110 -17.01 -21.74 14.52
CA ASN A 110 -18.33 -21.50 15.12
C ASN A 110 -18.24 -20.80 16.49
N GLU A 111 -17.07 -20.29 16.88
CA GLU A 111 -17.02 -19.50 18.10
C GLU A 111 -17.90 -18.24 17.95
N PRO A 112 -18.72 -17.92 18.97
CA PRO A 112 -19.57 -16.75 18.98
C PRO A 112 -18.72 -15.50 19.19
N GLY A 113 -17.99 -15.10 18.15
CA GLY A 113 -17.53 -13.72 18.00
C GLY A 113 -18.64 -12.93 17.33
N ASN A 114 -18.93 -11.73 17.84
CA ASN A 114 -19.94 -10.81 17.26
C ASN A 114 -19.59 -10.31 15.84
N ILE A 115 -18.49 -10.79 15.24
CA ILE A 115 -18.04 -10.39 13.91
C ILE A 115 -18.49 -11.41 12.86
N SER A 116 -19.40 -10.97 12.00
CA SER A 116 -19.88 -11.71 10.83
C SER A 116 -18.88 -11.73 9.67
N ASP A 117 -19.04 -12.69 8.76
CA ASP A 117 -18.26 -12.73 7.52
C ASP A 117 -18.49 -11.51 6.63
N SER A 118 -19.69 -10.93 6.66
CA SER A 118 -20.00 -9.71 5.92
C SER A 118 -19.15 -8.54 6.43
N GLN A 119 -18.96 -8.42 7.76
CA GLN A 119 -18.07 -7.42 8.35
C GLN A 119 -16.61 -7.65 7.93
N ILE A 120 -16.13 -8.90 7.92
CA ILE A 120 -14.77 -9.22 7.47
C ILE A 120 -14.59 -8.89 5.98
N ASN A 121 -15.51 -9.33 5.11
CA ASN A 121 -15.45 -9.06 3.68
C ASN A 121 -15.45 -7.56 3.40
N LYS A 122 -16.32 -6.81 4.10
CA LYS A 122 -16.39 -5.36 3.98
C LYS A 122 -15.10 -4.70 4.46
N PHE A 123 -14.52 -5.15 5.57
CA PHE A 123 -13.24 -4.63 6.07
C PHE A 123 -12.11 -4.84 5.07
N ILE A 124 -11.97 -6.07 4.53
CA ILE A 124 -10.96 -6.38 3.51
C ILE A 124 -11.20 -5.54 2.26
N GLY A 125 -12.45 -5.39 1.85
CA GLY A 125 -12.83 -4.56 0.71
C GLY A 125 -12.48 -3.08 0.90
N ASP A 126 -12.83 -2.50 2.04
CA ASP A 126 -12.48 -1.13 2.39
C ASP A 126 -10.95 -0.94 2.41
N ALA A 127 -10.19 -1.90 2.98
CA ALA A 127 -8.73 -1.83 3.04
C ALA A 127 -8.08 -1.90 1.65
N LEU A 128 -8.57 -2.78 0.77
CA LEU A 128 -8.07 -2.90 -0.61
C LEU A 128 -8.44 -1.71 -1.48
N PHE A 129 -9.66 -1.18 -1.29
CA PHE A 129 -10.11 0.00 -2.01
C PHE A 129 -9.31 1.24 -1.61
N ALA A 130 -8.97 1.38 -0.33
CA ALA A 130 -8.06 2.41 0.14
C ALA A 130 -6.61 2.18 -0.28
N LEU A 131 -6.18 0.93 -0.47
CA LEU A 131 -4.84 0.59 -0.92
C LEU A 131 -4.59 1.00 -2.38
N LEU A 132 -5.50 0.64 -3.30
CA LEU A 132 -5.31 0.83 -4.75
C LEU A 132 -6.53 1.51 -5.41
N PRO A 133 -6.94 2.72 -4.98
CA PRO A 133 -8.06 3.40 -5.62
C PRO A 133 -7.83 3.61 -7.13
N GLU A 134 -6.58 3.80 -7.55
CA GLU A 134 -6.17 3.97 -8.96
C GLU A 134 -6.38 2.75 -9.86
N VAL A 135 -6.54 1.55 -9.28
CA VAL A 135 -6.88 0.35 -10.06
C VAL A 135 -8.35 0.39 -10.49
N PHE A 136 -9.20 1.01 -9.68
CA PHE A 136 -10.62 1.18 -9.98
C PHE A 136 -10.87 2.42 -10.83
N ASP A 137 -10.16 3.51 -10.53
CA ASP A 137 -10.28 4.77 -11.24
C ASP A 137 -8.97 5.57 -11.18
N LYS A 138 -8.38 5.76 -12.37
CA LYS A 138 -7.09 6.43 -12.55
C LYS A 138 -7.11 7.92 -12.23
N ARG A 139 -8.24 8.48 -11.84
CA ARG A 139 -8.32 9.85 -11.31
C ARG A 139 -7.90 9.93 -9.84
N TYR A 140 -7.96 8.83 -9.10
CA TYR A 140 -7.62 8.80 -7.68
C TYR A 140 -6.19 8.33 -7.45
N ALA A 141 -5.49 8.94 -6.50
CA ALA A 141 -4.29 8.42 -5.89
C ALA A 141 -4.60 7.81 -4.52
N GLN A 142 -3.64 7.07 -3.97
CA GLN A 142 -3.78 6.41 -2.68
C GLN A 142 -4.25 7.38 -1.57
N ASP A 143 -3.72 8.61 -1.45
CA ASP A 143 -4.21 9.54 -0.40
C ASP A 143 -5.65 10.03 -0.61
N ASP A 144 -6.26 9.82 -1.78
CA ASP A 144 -7.67 10.16 -1.99
C ASP A 144 -8.61 9.15 -1.32
N SER A 145 -8.09 8.01 -0.86
CA SER A 145 -8.85 6.98 -0.14
C SER A 145 -9.67 7.55 1.01
N VAL A 146 -9.17 8.59 1.68
CA VAL A 146 -9.84 9.27 2.80
C VAL A 146 -11.18 9.88 2.37
N ASN A 147 -11.30 10.32 1.12
CA ASN A 147 -12.53 10.89 0.55
C ASN A 147 -13.43 9.82 -0.11
N LEU A 148 -12.92 8.60 -0.28
CA LEU A 148 -13.62 7.51 -0.94
C LEU A 148 -14.26 6.55 0.06
N LEU A 149 -13.64 6.36 1.22
CA LEU A 149 -14.23 5.59 2.30
C LEU A 149 -15.29 6.42 3.03
N GLY A 150 -16.53 5.92 3.00
CA GLY A 150 -17.63 6.55 3.73
C GLY A 150 -17.76 6.02 5.16
N VAL A 151 -18.15 6.93 6.06
CA VAL A 151 -18.61 6.63 7.42
C VAL A 151 -20.13 6.60 7.49
N SER A 152 -20.65 5.75 8.37
CA SER A 152 -22.07 5.52 8.56
C SER A 152 -22.73 6.63 9.38
N ILE A 153 -23.68 7.34 8.78
CA ILE A 153 -24.47 8.38 9.45
C ILE A 153 -25.91 7.90 9.62
N PRO A 154 -26.50 7.99 10.82
CA PRO A 154 -27.91 7.69 11.00
C PRO A 154 -28.80 8.69 10.25
N VAL A 155 -29.88 8.20 9.66
CA VAL A 155 -30.87 9.01 8.93
C VAL A 155 -32.01 9.38 9.85
N ASN A 156 -32.30 10.68 9.94
CA ASN A 156 -33.46 11.18 10.64
C ASN A 156 -34.64 11.32 9.68
N ASP A 157 -35.86 11.05 10.15
CA ASP A 157 -37.08 11.33 9.41
C ASP A 157 -37.34 12.85 9.33
N ALA A 158 -38.42 13.25 8.64
CA ALA A 158 -38.81 14.65 8.50
C ALA A 158 -39.13 15.35 9.84
N HIS A 159 -39.29 14.58 10.92
CA HIS A 159 -39.58 15.05 12.27
C HIS A 159 -38.36 14.99 13.19
N GLY A 160 -37.19 14.56 12.69
CA GLY A 160 -35.95 14.45 13.46
C GLY A 160 -35.77 13.14 14.21
N HIS A 161 -36.63 12.13 14.02
CA HIS A 161 -36.50 10.83 14.69
C HIS A 161 -35.54 9.90 13.93
N LEU A 162 -34.76 9.12 14.67
CA LEU A 162 -33.89 8.10 14.11
C LEU A 162 -34.72 7.01 13.42
N THR A 163 -34.51 6.82 12.13
CA THR A 163 -35.25 5.83 11.32
C THR A 163 -34.65 4.42 11.42
N GLY A 164 -33.49 4.27 12.07
CA GLY A 164 -32.66 3.06 12.03
C GLY A 164 -31.94 2.84 10.68
N ALA A 165 -32.25 3.64 9.65
CA ALA A 165 -31.50 3.65 8.40
C ALA A 165 -30.19 4.42 8.56
N HIS A 166 -29.19 4.00 7.78
CA HIS A 166 -27.88 4.65 7.74
C HIS A 166 -27.51 5.01 6.30
N VAL A 167 -26.84 6.14 6.13
CA VAL A 167 -26.25 6.58 4.86
C VAL A 167 -24.73 6.65 5.01
N SER A 168 -24.02 6.12 4.02
CA SER A 168 -22.57 6.25 3.93
C SER A 168 -22.23 7.62 3.33
N LYS A 169 -21.45 8.44 4.04
CA LYS A 169 -20.88 9.68 3.49
C LYS A 169 -19.36 9.67 3.65
N PRO A 170 -18.59 10.24 2.69
CA PRO A 170 -17.15 10.40 2.83
C PRO A 170 -16.73 11.01 4.17
N MET A 171 -15.58 10.59 4.70
CA MET A 171 -14.95 11.32 5.80
C MET A 171 -14.67 12.76 5.37
N GLN A 172 -14.85 13.71 6.28
CA GLN A 172 -14.60 15.12 5.98
C GLN A 172 -13.12 15.42 6.21
N LYS A 173 -12.38 15.72 5.15
CA LYS A 173 -11.02 16.28 5.26
C LYS A 173 -11.11 17.72 5.77
N VAL A 174 -10.58 17.99 6.96
CA VAL A 174 -10.66 19.31 7.63
C VAL A 174 -9.34 20.07 7.62
N TYR A 175 -8.22 19.37 7.44
CA TYR A 175 -6.90 19.98 7.29
C TYR A 175 -5.97 19.03 6.54
N ASN A 176 -4.94 19.58 5.89
CA ASN A 176 -3.85 18.81 5.32
C ASN A 176 -2.54 19.59 5.37
N LEU A 177 -1.46 18.84 5.41
CA LEU A 177 -0.12 19.39 5.48
C LEU A 177 0.85 18.47 4.73
N GLY A 178 1.63 19.02 3.81
CA GLY A 178 2.81 18.35 3.25
C GLY A 178 4.06 19.17 3.57
N LEU A 179 4.98 18.62 4.37
CA LEU A 179 6.11 19.37 4.90
C LEU A 179 7.35 18.50 5.16
N ILE A 180 8.53 19.11 5.06
CA ILE A 180 9.80 18.54 5.55
C ILE A 180 10.24 19.36 6.77
N ALA A 181 10.19 18.74 7.94
CA ALA A 181 10.57 19.40 9.19
C ALA A 181 11.45 18.50 10.07
N LYS A 182 12.21 19.12 10.97
CA LYS A 182 13.00 18.42 11.99
C LYS A 182 12.08 17.79 13.03
N THR A 183 12.56 16.78 13.73
CA THR A 183 11.75 16.05 14.73
C THR A 183 11.26 16.97 15.85
N GLU A 184 12.08 17.92 16.30
CA GLU A 184 11.72 18.94 17.30
C GLU A 184 10.69 19.98 16.79
N GLU A 185 10.66 20.23 15.49
CA GLU A 185 9.66 21.09 14.85
C GLU A 185 8.34 20.33 14.73
N TRP A 186 8.39 19.08 14.29
CA TRP A 186 7.22 18.18 14.26
C TRP A 186 6.57 18.03 15.62
N SER A 187 7.35 17.98 16.70
CA SER A 187 6.82 17.98 18.07
C SER A 187 5.86 19.14 18.32
N ARG A 188 6.25 20.37 17.95
CA ARG A 188 5.41 21.56 18.12
C ARG A 188 4.23 21.56 17.16
N ILE A 189 4.46 21.18 15.90
CA ILE A 189 3.41 21.12 14.88
C ILE A 189 2.30 20.16 15.31
N PHE A 190 2.65 18.96 15.79
CA PHE A 190 1.66 18.00 16.25
C PHE A 190 0.84 18.52 17.43
N GLU A 191 1.47 19.18 18.40
CA GLU A 191 0.74 19.77 19.52
C GLU A 191 -0.24 20.86 19.05
N GLN A 192 0.14 21.68 18.07
CA GLN A 192 -0.73 22.70 17.48
C GLN A 192 -1.83 22.14 16.56
N MET A 193 -1.72 20.89 16.11
CA MET A 193 -2.72 20.23 15.28
C MET A 193 -3.71 19.36 16.08
N LYS A 194 -3.48 19.23 17.40
CA LYS A 194 -4.13 18.29 18.34
C LYS A 194 -5.61 18.61 18.59
N ALA A 195 -6.44 18.41 17.58
CA ALA A 195 -7.88 18.60 17.62
C ALA A 195 -8.61 17.32 18.02
N ASN A 196 -9.30 17.30 19.16
CA ASN A 196 -10.12 16.15 19.57
C ASN A 196 -11.16 15.75 18.50
N GLU A 197 -11.54 14.48 18.51
CA GLU A 197 -12.50 13.89 17.58
C GLU A 197 -12.06 13.88 16.10
N THR A 198 -10.76 14.08 15.87
CA THR A 198 -10.17 13.92 14.55
C THR A 198 -9.37 12.63 14.46
N SER A 199 -9.22 12.12 13.25
CA SER A 199 -8.30 11.04 12.92
C SER A 199 -7.49 11.41 11.69
N TRP A 200 -6.22 11.00 11.65
CA TRP A 200 -5.24 11.46 10.68
C TRP A 200 -4.62 10.25 9.99
N THR A 201 -4.39 10.35 8.67
CA THR A 201 -3.35 9.53 8.04
C THR A 201 -2.07 10.34 8.07
N VAL A 202 -0.98 9.75 8.55
CA VAL A 202 0.36 10.34 8.52
C VAL A 202 1.26 9.42 7.72
N SER A 203 1.77 9.95 6.62
CA SER A 203 2.53 9.17 5.64
C SER A 203 3.93 9.72 5.48
N SER A 204 4.90 8.82 5.59
CA SER A 204 6.21 8.97 4.97
C SER A 204 6.15 8.44 3.53
N PHE A 205 7.24 8.48 2.77
CA PHE A 205 7.24 7.93 1.40
C PHE A 205 7.14 6.40 1.33
N GLN A 206 7.31 5.70 2.44
CA GLN A 206 7.39 4.23 2.45
C GLN A 206 6.35 3.58 3.35
N HIS A 207 5.77 4.36 4.26
CA HIS A 207 4.90 3.84 5.29
C HIS A 207 3.87 4.88 5.71
N THR A 208 2.67 4.40 6.00
CA THR A 208 1.55 5.21 6.48
C THR A 208 1.01 4.62 7.77
N ILE A 209 0.76 5.49 8.73
CA ILE A 209 0.13 5.18 10.01
C ILE A 209 -1.18 5.96 10.15
N ALA A 210 -1.98 5.59 11.14
CA ALA A 210 -3.10 6.39 11.58
C ALA A 210 -2.89 6.96 12.98
N ILE A 211 -3.36 8.18 13.19
CA ILE A 211 -3.41 8.83 14.49
C ILE A 211 -4.87 9.19 14.76
N SER A 212 -5.33 9.06 15.98
CA SER A 212 -6.58 9.71 16.40
C SER A 212 -6.37 10.52 17.66
N VAL A 213 -7.09 11.62 17.79
CA VAL A 213 -6.99 12.48 18.96
C VAL A 213 -8.23 12.27 19.82
N GLN A 214 -8.00 11.66 20.98
CA GLN A 214 -9.04 11.31 21.96
C GLN A 214 -8.61 11.83 23.32
N ASP A 215 -9.49 12.55 24.01
CA ASP A 215 -9.23 13.10 25.35
C ASP A 215 -7.92 13.91 25.46
N GLY A 216 -7.55 14.61 24.38
CA GLY A 216 -6.31 15.38 24.30
C GLY A 216 -5.06 14.51 24.29
N GLN A 217 -5.12 13.29 23.76
CA GLN A 217 -3.99 12.38 23.58
C GLN A 217 -3.97 11.81 22.16
N PHE A 218 -2.79 11.46 21.68
CA PHE A 218 -2.61 10.84 20.36
C PHE A 218 -2.64 9.32 20.50
N HIS A 219 -3.61 8.69 19.86
CA HIS A 219 -3.73 7.25 19.75
C HIS A 219 -3.19 6.82 18.38
N VAL A 220 -2.02 6.18 18.39
CA VAL A 220 -1.24 5.86 17.19
C VAL A 220 -1.44 4.40 16.84
N TYR A 221 -2.05 4.15 15.70
CA TYR A 221 -2.11 2.85 15.05
C TYR A 221 -1.07 2.79 13.93
N ASP A 222 -0.02 2.02 14.17
CA ASP A 222 0.98 1.69 13.18
C ASP A 222 0.72 0.26 12.67
N PRO A 223 0.41 0.06 11.37
CA PRO A 223 0.24 -1.28 10.82
C PRO A 223 1.47 -2.20 10.96
N ASN A 224 2.66 -1.72 11.30
CA ASN A 224 3.84 -2.54 11.62
C ASN A 224 3.98 -2.85 13.12
N ASP A 225 3.12 -2.29 13.96
CA ASP A 225 3.08 -2.52 15.39
C ASP A 225 1.85 -3.35 15.78
N ARG A 226 1.98 -4.10 16.86
CA ARG A 226 0.91 -4.91 17.45
C ARG A 226 0.13 -4.13 18.49
N LYS A 227 0.39 -2.84 18.66
CA LYS A 227 -0.18 -2.02 19.71
C LYS A 227 -0.77 -0.74 19.13
N ILE A 228 -1.81 -0.24 19.78
CA ILE A 228 -2.20 1.15 19.63
C ILE A 228 -1.48 1.90 20.74
N ARG A 229 -0.50 2.72 20.37
CA ARG A 229 0.30 3.49 21.33
C ARG A 229 -0.41 4.78 21.69
N ILE A 230 -0.21 5.23 22.92
CA ILE A 230 -0.75 6.51 23.38
C ILE A 230 0.43 7.46 23.65
N CYS A 231 0.41 8.60 22.98
CA CYS A 231 1.35 9.71 23.20
C CYS A 231 0.58 10.89 23.80
N LYS A 232 1.06 11.45 24.90
CA LYS A 232 0.36 12.52 25.64
C LYS A 232 0.48 13.89 24.97
N ASN A 233 1.56 14.10 24.23
CA ASN A 233 1.90 15.37 23.62
C ASN A 233 2.65 15.16 22.29
N GLY A 234 2.87 16.26 21.57
CA GLY A 234 3.55 16.24 20.28
C GLY A 234 4.99 15.75 20.36
N GLU A 235 5.69 15.93 21.50
CA GLU A 235 7.07 15.45 21.69
C GLU A 235 7.14 13.93 21.73
N GLU A 236 6.30 13.28 22.55
CA GLU A 236 6.18 11.82 22.60
C GLU A 236 5.80 11.26 21.23
N LEU A 237 4.87 11.93 20.51
CA LEU A 237 4.47 11.52 19.18
C LEU A 237 5.62 11.64 18.17
N ALA A 238 6.25 12.81 18.06
CA ALA A 238 7.34 13.04 17.11
C ALA A 238 8.52 12.09 17.36
N SER A 239 8.86 11.83 18.62
CA SER A 239 9.88 10.84 18.97
C SER A 239 9.48 9.43 18.53
N LEU A 240 8.24 9.01 18.79
CA LEU A 240 7.74 7.70 18.34
C LEU A 240 7.81 7.55 16.82
N LEU A 241 7.39 8.59 16.08
CA LEU A 241 7.41 8.55 14.61
C LEU A 241 8.84 8.46 14.08
N ALA A 242 9.75 9.25 14.63
CA ALA A 242 11.14 9.32 14.18
C ALA A 242 11.95 8.06 14.52
N SER A 243 11.65 7.36 15.62
CA SER A 243 12.40 6.18 16.08
C SER A 243 11.77 4.85 15.66
N ASP A 244 10.46 4.71 15.80
CA ASP A 244 9.79 3.40 15.76
C ASP A 244 8.99 3.21 14.47
N SER A 245 8.26 4.23 14.01
CA SER A 245 7.35 4.11 12.85
C SER A 245 8.02 4.40 11.51
N PHE A 246 8.85 5.45 11.42
CA PHE A 246 9.53 5.85 10.18
C PHE A 246 11.05 5.74 10.26
N GLY A 247 11.59 5.43 11.45
CA GLY A 247 13.02 5.24 11.65
C GLY A 247 13.61 4.09 10.82
N PRO A 248 14.87 4.19 10.37
CA PRO A 248 15.55 3.10 9.68
C PRO A 248 15.63 1.86 10.59
N ASP A 249 15.17 0.74 10.04
CA ASP A 249 15.07 -0.60 10.61
C ASP A 249 15.60 -0.78 12.06
N ARG A 250 14.72 -0.47 13.03
CA ARG A 250 14.67 -0.81 14.49
C ARG A 250 15.96 -0.81 15.34
N LYS A 251 17.13 -0.42 14.83
CA LYS A 251 18.39 -0.44 15.60
C LYS A 251 19.32 0.72 15.21
N LYS A 252 19.07 1.88 15.83
CA LYS A 252 20.06 2.79 16.48
C LYS A 252 20.06 4.27 16.07
N GLN A 253 19.25 4.73 15.11
CA GLN A 253 19.21 6.17 14.81
C GLN A 253 17.80 6.66 14.55
N SER A 254 17.31 7.54 15.43
CA SER A 254 16.08 8.28 15.21
C SER A 254 16.28 9.26 14.05
N LEU A 255 15.25 9.44 13.23
CA LEU A 255 15.27 10.47 12.19
C LEU A 255 15.41 11.85 12.83
N THR A 256 16.32 12.67 12.30
CA THR A 256 16.43 14.08 12.68
C THR A 256 15.47 14.96 11.89
N GLN A 257 15.06 14.51 10.70
CA GLN A 257 14.16 15.20 9.79
C GLN A 257 13.21 14.19 9.16
N MET A 258 11.94 14.55 9.05
CA MET A 258 10.90 13.69 8.48
C MET A 258 10.13 14.44 7.37
N PRO A 259 9.99 13.85 6.17
CA PRO A 259 9.09 14.32 5.14
C PRO A 259 7.73 13.66 5.35
N LEU A 260 6.74 14.42 5.83
CA LEU A 260 5.42 13.88 6.14
C LEU A 260 4.35 14.54 5.28
N THR A 261 3.41 13.71 4.82
CA THR A 261 2.09 14.16 4.37
C THR A 261 1.05 13.75 5.40
N ILE A 262 0.15 14.68 5.72
CA ILE A 262 -0.89 14.51 6.74
C ILE A 262 -2.24 14.87 6.15
N ASN A 263 -3.21 13.96 6.29
CA ASN A 263 -4.64 14.26 6.12
C ASN A 263 -5.29 14.24 7.49
N VAL A 264 -5.94 15.32 7.90
CA VAL A 264 -6.77 15.37 9.11
C VAL A 264 -8.22 15.24 8.69
N MET A 265 -8.91 14.26 9.27
CA MET A 265 -10.29 13.91 8.95
C MET A 265 -11.17 14.02 10.19
N ALA A 266 -12.42 14.37 9.94
CA ALA A 266 -13.49 14.41 10.93
C ALA A 266 -14.70 13.62 10.42
N HIS A 267 -15.57 13.25 11.37
CA HIS A 267 -16.86 12.68 11.01
C HIS A 267 -17.73 13.79 10.37
N PRO A 268 -18.32 13.59 9.18
CA PRO A 268 -19.05 14.61 8.41
C PRO A 268 -20.34 15.12 9.07
N ALA A 269 -20.80 14.46 10.14
CA ALA A 269 -21.90 14.94 10.98
C ALA A 269 -21.44 15.76 12.20
N LYS A 270 -20.12 15.88 12.43
CA LYS A 270 -19.54 16.63 13.53
C LYS A 270 -18.89 17.91 12.99
N GLN A 271 -19.18 19.03 13.63
CA GLN A 271 -18.48 20.28 13.35
C GLN A 271 -17.24 20.35 14.25
N ILE A 272 -16.06 20.41 13.64
CA ILE A 272 -14.81 20.61 14.38
C ILE A 272 -14.63 22.11 14.60
N SER A 273 -14.80 22.56 15.85
CA SER A 273 -14.49 23.92 16.28
C SER A 273 -13.04 23.96 16.78
N TYR A 274 -12.08 23.88 15.86
CA TYR A 274 -10.66 23.94 16.15
C TYR A 274 -9.94 24.77 15.08
N ASP A 275 -9.10 25.71 15.53
CA ASP A 275 -8.28 26.53 14.64
C ASP A 275 -6.96 25.79 14.38
N PHE A 276 -6.88 25.12 13.23
CA PHE A 276 -5.63 24.50 12.80
C PHE A 276 -4.57 25.56 12.52
N PRO A 277 -3.27 25.19 12.57
CA PRO A 277 -2.19 26.14 12.33
C PRO A 277 -2.32 26.84 10.99
N ASP A 278 -2.21 28.16 10.98
CA ASP A 278 -2.08 28.92 9.74
C ASP A 278 -0.74 28.59 9.08
N LYS A 279 -0.77 28.15 7.81
CA LYS A 279 0.43 27.67 7.12
C LYS A 279 1.46 28.78 6.90
N THR A 280 1.01 30.02 6.71
CA THR A 280 1.91 31.18 6.56
C THR A 280 2.67 31.45 7.85
N GLN A 281 1.97 31.48 8.99
CA GLN A 281 2.57 31.66 10.31
C GLN A 281 3.50 30.49 10.65
N LEU A 282 3.08 29.26 10.33
CA LEU A 282 3.89 28.06 10.51
C LEU A 282 5.22 28.16 9.76
N VAL A 283 5.19 28.42 8.45
CA VAL A 283 6.40 28.52 7.61
C VAL A 283 7.29 29.68 8.06
N ASN A 284 6.73 30.85 8.36
CA ASN A 284 7.49 31.99 8.88
C ASN A 284 8.18 31.69 10.21
N GLY A 285 7.51 30.94 11.10
CA GLY A 285 8.10 30.46 12.35
C GLY A 285 9.30 29.55 12.11
N LEU A 286 9.18 28.61 11.17
CA LEU A 286 10.25 27.67 10.83
C LEU A 286 11.46 28.38 10.19
N ILE A 287 11.24 29.33 9.27
CA ILE A 287 12.31 30.13 8.65
C ILE A 287 13.06 30.95 9.70
N LYS A 288 12.33 31.54 10.65
CA LYS A 288 12.93 32.37 11.71
C LYS A 288 13.86 31.56 12.60
N GLU A 289 13.53 30.30 12.85
CA GLU A 289 14.29 29.40 13.72
C GLU A 289 15.43 28.69 12.95
N ASP A 290 15.21 28.40 11.67
CA ASP A 290 16.19 27.80 10.78
C ASP A 290 16.18 28.53 9.41
N PRO A 291 17.13 29.47 9.19
CA PRO A 291 17.24 30.21 7.93
C PRO A 291 17.41 29.33 6.69
N ASP A 292 17.89 28.09 6.84
CA ASP A 292 18.09 27.14 5.74
C ASP A 292 16.83 26.31 5.45
N PHE A 293 15.72 26.51 6.19
CA PHE A 293 14.47 25.76 6.06
C PHE A 293 14.02 25.60 4.61
N LEU A 294 14.01 26.68 3.83
CA LEU A 294 13.51 26.69 2.45
C LEU A 294 14.35 25.86 1.47
N SER A 295 15.59 25.54 1.84
CA SER A 295 16.50 24.71 1.06
C SER A 295 16.45 23.23 1.47
N ARG A 296 15.59 22.86 2.42
CA ARG A 296 15.54 21.50 2.94
C ARG A 296 15.11 20.52 1.87
N THR A 297 15.91 19.48 1.79
CA THR A 297 15.66 18.34 0.93
C THR A 297 15.95 17.06 1.69
N ILE A 298 15.44 15.95 1.17
CA ILE A 298 15.73 14.64 1.68
C ILE A 298 15.83 13.65 0.53
N ASN A 299 16.83 12.78 0.62
CA ASN A 299 17.01 11.68 -0.32
C ASN A 299 16.54 10.40 0.36
N ILE A 300 15.50 9.78 -0.20
CA ILE A 300 15.02 8.48 0.25
C ILE A 300 15.22 7.51 -0.90
N HIS A 301 16.13 6.57 -0.68
CA HIS A 301 16.72 5.71 -1.71
C HIS A 301 17.33 6.51 -2.87
N LEU A 302 16.73 6.42 -4.05
CA LEU A 302 17.17 7.06 -5.29
C LEU A 302 16.27 8.24 -5.68
N SER A 303 15.37 8.67 -4.80
CA SER A 303 14.46 9.79 -5.03
C SER A 303 14.86 10.98 -4.17
N HIS A 304 14.95 12.14 -4.82
CA HIS A 304 15.07 13.45 -4.19
C HIS A 304 13.68 14.01 -3.90
N PHE A 305 13.54 14.63 -2.73
CA PHE A 305 12.32 15.32 -2.31
C PHE A 305 12.66 16.65 -1.63
N ASP A 306 11.96 17.69 -2.04
CA ASP A 306 12.00 19.01 -1.46
C ASP A 306 10.62 19.38 -0.86
N LEU A 307 10.52 20.56 -0.25
CA LEU A 307 9.29 21.05 0.36
C LEU A 307 8.11 21.10 -0.62
N LEU A 308 8.33 21.61 -1.82
CA LEU A 308 7.29 21.73 -2.85
C LEU A 308 6.82 20.36 -3.33
N SER A 309 7.71 19.37 -3.42
CA SER A 309 7.39 18.00 -3.82
C SER A 309 6.48 17.33 -2.81
N VAL A 310 6.73 17.50 -1.51
CA VAL A 310 5.88 16.94 -0.45
C VAL A 310 4.51 17.61 -0.42
N ALA A 311 4.46 18.95 -0.54
CA ALA A 311 3.20 19.69 -0.63
C ALA A 311 2.40 19.33 -1.89
N ALA A 312 3.07 19.18 -3.03
CA ALA A 312 2.48 18.79 -4.30
C ALA A 312 1.90 17.38 -4.28
N MET A 313 2.60 16.40 -3.67
CA MET A 313 2.07 15.04 -3.48
C MET A 313 0.76 15.05 -2.68
N GLN A 314 0.65 15.94 -1.70
CA GLN A 314 -0.52 16.07 -0.83
C GLN A 314 -1.65 16.93 -1.41
N ASN A 315 -1.48 17.45 -2.62
CA ASN A 315 -2.36 18.43 -3.26
C ASN A 315 -2.60 19.68 -2.38
N ASP A 316 -1.59 20.07 -1.60
CA ASP A 316 -1.68 21.17 -0.64
C ASP A 316 -1.41 22.51 -1.32
N VAL A 317 -2.41 23.00 -2.07
CA VAL A 317 -2.35 24.27 -2.82
C VAL A 317 -1.96 25.44 -1.93
N GLU A 318 -2.48 25.49 -0.71
CA GLU A 318 -2.19 26.56 0.23
C GLU A 318 -0.71 26.53 0.64
N MET A 319 -0.18 25.37 1.03
CA MET A 319 1.25 25.23 1.36
C MET A 319 2.14 25.56 0.16
N ILE A 320 1.78 25.12 -1.06
CA ILE A 320 2.56 25.43 -2.27
C ILE A 320 2.66 26.95 -2.46
N ASN A 321 1.56 27.70 -2.30
CA ASN A 321 1.60 29.17 -2.41
C ASN A 321 2.46 29.79 -1.31
N VAL A 322 2.29 29.38 -0.05
CA VAL A 322 3.09 29.89 1.07
C VAL A 322 4.59 29.66 0.85
N LEU A 323 4.98 28.49 0.35
CA LEU A 323 6.38 28.17 0.05
C LEU A 323 6.93 29.05 -1.08
N PHE A 324 6.16 29.28 -2.15
CA PHE A 324 6.59 30.20 -3.21
C PHE A 324 6.69 31.65 -2.74
N GLU A 325 5.74 32.13 -1.95
CA GLU A 325 5.75 33.48 -1.37
C GLU A 325 6.93 33.67 -0.40
N SER A 326 7.31 32.60 0.30
CA SER A 326 8.48 32.57 1.19
C SER A 326 9.81 32.49 0.44
N GLY A 327 9.81 32.22 -0.87
CA GLY A 327 11.00 32.23 -1.70
C GLY A 327 11.63 30.85 -1.98
N VAL A 328 10.89 29.75 -1.84
CA VAL A 328 11.38 28.44 -2.33
C VAL A 328 11.60 28.50 -3.85
N THR A 329 12.72 27.94 -4.30
CA THR A 329 13.12 27.81 -5.71
C THR A 329 13.72 26.43 -5.98
N GLY A 330 13.84 26.05 -7.26
CA GLY A 330 14.61 24.89 -7.69
C GLY A 330 13.92 23.56 -7.48
N SER A 331 12.59 23.54 -7.41
CA SER A 331 11.84 22.28 -7.28
C SER A 331 11.57 21.64 -8.62
N ASP A 332 12.56 20.90 -9.10
CA ASP A 332 12.51 20.20 -10.38
C ASP A 332 11.52 19.02 -10.39
N MET A 333 11.16 18.50 -9.22
CA MET A 333 10.34 17.30 -9.07
C MET A 333 8.89 17.57 -8.68
N ALA A 334 8.52 18.73 -8.13
CA ALA A 334 7.16 18.94 -7.60
C ALA A 334 6.07 18.75 -8.66
N LEU A 335 6.24 19.31 -9.86
CA LEU A 335 5.29 19.12 -10.95
C LEU A 335 5.22 17.65 -11.39
N ALA A 336 6.37 16.97 -11.43
CA ALA A 336 6.42 15.56 -11.80
C ALA A 336 5.74 14.66 -10.76
N ARG A 337 5.79 15.01 -9.47
CA ARG A 337 5.07 14.31 -8.40
C ARG A 337 3.57 14.62 -8.46
N ALA A 338 3.17 15.87 -8.66
CA ALA A 338 1.77 16.25 -8.83
C ALA A 338 1.14 15.48 -9.99
N ALA A 339 1.83 15.40 -11.14
CA ALA A 339 1.41 14.64 -12.31
C ALA A 339 1.29 13.13 -12.04
N LYS A 340 2.28 12.53 -11.37
CA LYS A 340 2.28 11.11 -10.98
C LYS A 340 1.03 10.74 -10.17
N HIS A 341 0.65 11.60 -9.23
CA HIS A 341 -0.45 11.39 -8.30
C HIS A 341 -1.76 12.06 -8.72
N ASN A 342 -1.87 12.56 -9.96
CA ASN A 342 -3.05 13.23 -10.49
C ASN A 342 -3.56 14.40 -9.62
N ARG A 343 -2.64 15.20 -9.08
CA ARG A 343 -2.93 16.36 -8.21
C ARG A 343 -3.21 17.59 -9.06
N MET A 344 -4.42 17.65 -9.60
CA MET A 344 -4.81 18.64 -10.62
C MET A 344 -4.65 20.08 -10.13
N GLU A 345 -5.06 20.35 -8.90
CA GLU A 345 -4.99 21.69 -8.31
C GLU A 345 -3.54 22.09 -8.03
N ALA A 346 -2.70 21.16 -7.56
CA ALA A 346 -1.26 21.39 -7.46
C ALA A 346 -0.61 21.66 -8.82
N ILE A 347 -0.96 20.90 -9.87
CA ILE A 347 -0.49 21.15 -11.25
C ILE A 347 -0.85 22.58 -11.67
N ASP A 348 -2.08 23.02 -11.44
CA ASP A 348 -2.53 24.36 -11.82
C ASP A 348 -1.73 25.46 -11.14
N VAL A 349 -1.41 25.29 -9.85
CA VAL A 349 -0.60 26.26 -9.10
C VAL A 349 0.85 26.25 -9.58
N LEU A 350 1.45 25.07 -9.75
CA LEU A 350 2.85 24.92 -10.17
C LEU A 350 3.11 25.43 -11.60
N LEU A 351 2.09 25.50 -12.45
CA LEU A 351 2.17 26.01 -13.82
C LEU A 351 1.82 27.49 -13.96
N ARG A 352 1.59 28.21 -12.85
CA ARG A 352 1.29 29.64 -12.91
C ARG A 352 2.50 30.43 -13.44
N PRO A 353 2.30 31.43 -14.34
CA PRO A 353 3.40 32.19 -14.93
C PRO A 353 4.33 32.85 -13.90
N GLU A 354 3.78 33.34 -12.77
CA GLU A 354 4.56 33.99 -11.70
C GLU A 354 5.53 33.06 -10.95
N TYR A 355 5.39 31.74 -11.10
CA TYR A 355 6.26 30.75 -10.45
C TYR A 355 7.20 30.04 -11.43
N LYS A 356 7.12 30.34 -12.73
CA LYS A 356 7.91 29.69 -13.77
C LYS A 356 9.41 29.71 -13.46
N ASP A 357 9.96 30.91 -13.22
CA ASP A 357 11.39 31.10 -12.95
C ASP A 357 11.85 30.43 -11.63
N LYS A 358 10.91 30.07 -10.75
CA LYS A 358 11.19 29.36 -9.49
C LYS A 358 11.24 27.85 -9.67
N MET A 359 10.68 27.32 -10.76
CA MET A 359 10.61 25.88 -11.06
C MET A 359 11.74 25.40 -11.96
N GLU A 360 12.50 26.31 -12.58
CA GLU A 360 13.62 25.97 -13.46
C GLU A 360 14.80 25.39 -12.65
N GLY A 361 14.84 24.06 -12.56
CA GLY A 361 16.03 23.30 -12.13
C GLY A 361 17.12 23.30 -13.20
N LEU A 362 18.35 22.94 -12.83
CA LEU A 362 19.52 22.85 -13.72
C LEU A 362 19.22 21.96 -14.95
N GLU A 363 18.78 22.58 -16.06
CA GLU A 363 18.47 21.93 -17.33
C GLU A 363 19.76 21.40 -18.00
N SER A 364 20.31 20.29 -17.52
CA SER A 364 21.40 19.59 -18.22
C SER A 364 20.84 18.38 -18.98
N GLY A 365 20.24 18.64 -20.14
CA GLY A 365 19.96 17.61 -21.16
C GLY A 365 18.59 17.67 -21.82
N PHE A 366 18.53 17.21 -23.08
CA PHE A 366 17.35 17.23 -23.96
C PHE A 366 16.14 16.41 -23.46
N LEU A 367 16.29 15.61 -22.38
CA LEU A 367 15.26 14.70 -21.86
C LEU A 367 15.10 14.75 -20.33
N ASN A 368 15.69 15.74 -19.67
CA ASN A 368 15.72 15.82 -18.21
C ASN A 368 15.06 17.10 -17.68
N SER A 369 14.16 17.73 -18.44
CA SER A 369 13.38 18.83 -17.85
C SER A 369 12.29 18.31 -16.93
N THR A 370 11.95 19.14 -15.95
CA THR A 370 10.79 18.99 -15.09
C THR A 370 9.50 18.70 -15.87
N TYR A 371 9.30 19.36 -17.02
CA TYR A 371 8.10 19.20 -17.85
C TYR A 371 8.04 17.83 -18.53
N ASP A 372 9.14 17.40 -19.15
CA ASP A 372 9.21 16.09 -19.80
C ASP A 372 8.96 14.98 -18.76
N LYS A 373 9.58 15.12 -17.57
CA LYS A 373 9.41 14.15 -16.49
C LYS A 373 7.98 14.11 -15.95
N ALA A 374 7.30 15.25 -15.88
CA ALA A 374 5.89 15.31 -15.49
C ALA A 374 4.97 14.59 -16.49
N CYS A 375 5.16 14.82 -17.79
CA CYS A 375 4.42 14.11 -18.84
C CYS A 375 4.70 12.59 -18.81
N GLU A 376 5.96 12.19 -18.64
CA GLU A 376 6.32 10.77 -18.52
C GLU A 376 5.66 10.11 -17.32
N ASN A 377 5.71 10.74 -16.14
CA ASN A 377 5.09 10.20 -14.93
C ASN A 377 3.56 10.10 -15.09
N ALA A 378 2.91 11.10 -15.69
CA ALA A 378 1.47 11.03 -15.97
C ALA A 378 1.14 9.85 -16.89
N VAL A 379 1.92 9.62 -17.95
CA VAL A 379 1.71 8.50 -18.88
C VAL A 379 2.01 7.15 -18.22
N GLU A 380 3.11 7.03 -17.48
CA GLU A 380 3.52 5.79 -16.83
C GLU A 380 2.47 5.30 -15.83
N GLU A 381 1.88 6.22 -15.07
CA GLU A 381 0.84 5.91 -14.07
C GLU A 381 -0.57 5.86 -14.68
N GLY A 382 -0.72 6.30 -15.93
CA GLY A 382 -2.00 6.34 -16.65
C GLY A 382 -2.93 7.46 -16.16
N ARG A 383 -2.37 8.60 -15.75
CA ARG A 383 -3.10 9.81 -15.33
C ARG A 383 -3.45 10.68 -16.54
N LEU A 384 -4.49 10.28 -17.26
CA LEU A 384 -4.91 10.94 -18.50
C LEU A 384 -5.26 12.42 -18.27
N GLU A 385 -5.92 12.74 -17.17
CA GLU A 385 -6.34 14.09 -16.80
C GLU A 385 -5.13 14.98 -16.54
N ALA A 386 -4.18 14.53 -15.71
CA ALA A 386 -2.92 15.23 -15.49
C ALA A 386 -2.15 15.46 -16.79
N LEU A 387 -2.03 14.43 -17.65
CA LEU A 387 -1.37 14.57 -18.96
C LEU A 387 -2.06 15.63 -19.82
N LYS A 388 -3.40 15.58 -19.94
CA LYS A 388 -4.16 16.58 -20.70
C LYS A 388 -3.96 17.98 -20.15
N ARG A 389 -3.96 18.15 -18.83
CA ARG A 389 -3.74 19.46 -18.20
C ARG A 389 -2.34 19.99 -18.43
N LEU A 390 -1.31 19.14 -18.33
CA LEU A 390 0.06 19.51 -18.69
C LEU A 390 0.16 19.99 -20.15
N LEU A 391 -0.46 19.27 -21.08
CA LEU A 391 -0.43 19.61 -22.51
C LEU A 391 -1.32 20.81 -22.90
N GLN A 392 -2.20 21.28 -22.00
CA GLN A 392 -2.93 22.55 -22.17
C GLN A 392 -2.04 23.76 -21.97
N ASN A 393 -0.93 23.64 -21.23
CA ASN A 393 0.07 24.68 -21.16
C ASN A 393 0.83 24.76 -22.50
N GLU A 394 0.87 25.94 -23.12
CA GLU A 394 1.38 26.14 -24.48
C GLU A 394 2.85 25.71 -24.64
N GLU A 395 3.68 26.03 -23.65
CA GLU A 395 5.11 25.72 -23.66
C GLU A 395 5.34 24.21 -23.53
N ILE A 396 4.70 23.57 -22.55
CA ILE A 396 4.79 22.12 -22.35
C ILE A 396 4.24 21.38 -23.57
N GLY A 397 3.09 21.80 -24.09
CA GLY A 397 2.46 21.21 -25.26
C GLY A 397 3.35 21.32 -26.51
N THR A 398 3.94 22.48 -26.77
CA THR A 398 4.86 22.71 -27.90
C THR A 398 6.12 21.85 -27.77
N ARG A 399 6.73 21.83 -26.58
CA ARG A 399 7.89 21.00 -26.28
C ARG A 399 7.59 19.52 -26.48
N PHE A 400 6.50 19.03 -25.88
CA PHE A 400 6.06 17.65 -26.02
C PHE A 400 5.82 17.25 -27.48
N ASN A 401 5.08 18.06 -28.22
CA ASN A 401 4.79 17.82 -29.65
C ASN A 401 6.07 17.76 -30.50
N THR A 402 7.08 18.55 -30.14
CA THR A 402 8.41 18.51 -30.78
C THR A 402 9.16 17.24 -30.40
N CYS A 403 9.23 16.91 -29.10
CA CYS A 403 9.94 15.73 -28.61
C CYS A 403 9.36 14.42 -29.16
N ILE A 404 8.04 14.30 -29.25
CA ILE A 404 7.36 13.08 -29.69
C ILE A 404 7.48 12.83 -31.21
N GLN A 405 8.10 13.74 -31.97
CA GLN A 405 8.52 13.47 -33.34
C GLN A 405 9.76 12.55 -33.40
N THR A 406 10.48 12.39 -32.29
CA THR A 406 11.68 11.55 -32.22
C THR A 406 11.30 10.08 -32.01
N ALA A 407 11.81 9.20 -32.86
CA ALA A 407 11.50 7.76 -32.82
C ALA A 407 11.79 7.07 -31.47
N TYR A 408 12.85 7.48 -30.77
CA TYR A 408 13.15 6.98 -29.42
C TYR A 408 12.05 7.36 -28.41
N ILE A 409 11.56 8.59 -28.47
CA ILE A 409 10.52 9.11 -27.57
C ILE A 409 9.18 8.46 -27.85
N GLN A 410 8.81 8.28 -29.11
CA GLN A 410 7.62 7.52 -29.51
C GLN A 410 7.62 6.11 -28.90
N LYS A 411 8.75 5.39 -29.00
CA LYS A 411 8.88 4.04 -28.41
C LYS A 411 8.73 4.07 -26.90
N ARG A 412 9.35 5.05 -26.23
CA ARG A 412 9.29 5.21 -24.77
C ARG A 412 7.86 5.50 -24.30
N TYR A 413 7.18 6.49 -24.89
CA TYR A 413 5.81 6.84 -24.52
C TYR A 413 4.82 5.70 -24.80
N MET A 414 4.97 4.98 -25.93
CA MET A 414 4.20 3.78 -26.21
C MET A 414 4.40 2.69 -25.14
N GLN A 415 5.64 2.46 -24.69
CA GLN A 415 5.94 1.51 -23.60
C GLN A 415 5.30 1.90 -22.27
N LEU A 416 5.45 3.17 -21.89
CA LEU A 416 4.91 3.69 -20.62
C LEU A 416 3.38 3.60 -20.62
N ALA A 417 2.74 4.06 -21.70
CA ALA A 417 1.29 4.03 -21.81
C ALA A 417 0.74 2.59 -21.81
N ALA A 418 1.43 1.65 -22.46
CA ALA A 418 1.06 0.24 -22.42
C ALA A 418 1.21 -0.40 -21.03
N LYS A 419 2.20 0.03 -20.23
CA LYS A 419 2.40 -0.43 -18.85
C LYS A 419 1.37 0.15 -17.88
N SER A 420 0.80 1.31 -18.20
CA SER A 420 -0.01 2.14 -17.28
C SER A 420 -1.31 1.51 -16.77
N ASN A 421 -1.78 0.42 -17.38
CA ASN A 421 -3.07 -0.20 -17.07
C ASN A 421 -4.26 0.76 -17.30
N ASN A 422 -4.13 1.75 -18.20
CA ASN A 422 -5.19 2.69 -18.59
C ASN A 422 -5.35 2.72 -20.13
N PRO A 423 -6.37 2.06 -20.71
CA PRO A 423 -6.56 2.01 -22.16
C PRO A 423 -6.89 3.37 -22.77
N GLU A 424 -7.62 4.23 -22.05
CA GLU A 424 -7.95 5.59 -22.50
C GLU A 424 -6.68 6.47 -22.58
N CYS A 425 -5.76 6.31 -21.63
CA CYS A 425 -4.45 6.98 -21.68
C CYS A 425 -3.57 6.44 -22.82
N LEU A 426 -3.57 5.13 -23.04
CA LEU A 426 -2.85 4.50 -24.15
C LEU A 426 -3.35 4.99 -25.51
N GLU A 427 -4.66 5.00 -25.71
CA GLU A 427 -5.26 5.50 -26.95
C GLU A 427 -4.93 6.99 -27.18
N TYR A 428 -4.97 7.79 -26.11
CA TYR A 428 -4.60 9.20 -26.21
C TYR A 428 -3.13 9.38 -26.62
N VAL A 429 -2.20 8.62 -26.04
CA VAL A 429 -0.79 8.66 -26.43
C VAL A 429 -0.57 8.24 -27.89
N ILE A 430 -1.27 7.19 -28.35
CA ILE A 430 -1.22 6.77 -29.77
C ILE A 430 -1.68 7.93 -30.66
N SER A 431 -2.79 8.59 -30.32
CA SER A 431 -3.31 9.71 -31.09
C SER A 431 -2.35 10.90 -31.15
N LEU A 432 -1.61 11.18 -30.07
CA LEU A 432 -0.60 12.23 -30.02
C LEU A 432 0.59 11.89 -30.93
N ILE A 433 1.00 10.61 -30.98
CA ILE A 433 2.07 10.13 -31.86
C ILE A 433 1.64 10.29 -33.33
N GLU A 434 0.45 9.82 -33.70
CA GLU A 434 -0.09 9.91 -35.07
C GLU A 434 -0.23 11.35 -35.53
N LYS A 435 -0.82 12.21 -34.68
CA LYS A 435 -1.03 13.63 -34.97
C LYS A 435 0.27 14.36 -35.28
N ASN A 436 1.34 14.05 -34.54
CA ASN A 436 2.64 14.72 -34.69
C ASN A 436 3.56 14.03 -35.71
N ASN A 437 3.19 12.84 -36.22
CA ASN A 437 3.99 12.06 -37.17
C ASN A 437 3.11 11.50 -38.29
N PRO A 438 2.67 12.33 -39.24
CA PRO A 438 1.81 11.87 -40.33
C PRO A 438 2.45 10.71 -41.11
N GLY A 439 1.72 9.61 -41.26
CA GLY A 439 2.20 8.41 -41.96
C GLY A 439 3.05 7.45 -41.12
N ILE A 440 3.15 7.64 -39.80
CA ILE A 440 3.84 6.70 -38.92
C ILE A 440 3.20 5.30 -38.98
N ASP A 441 4.03 4.27 -39.08
CA ASP A 441 3.63 2.87 -39.02
C ASP A 441 3.43 2.44 -37.55
N ILE A 442 2.21 2.60 -37.05
CA ILE A 442 1.82 2.21 -35.69
C ILE A 442 2.04 0.71 -35.42
N PRO A 443 1.65 -0.23 -36.31
CA PRO A 443 1.97 -1.65 -36.13
C PRO A 443 3.46 -1.92 -35.88
N ASN A 444 4.34 -1.32 -36.69
CA ASN A 444 5.78 -1.47 -36.50
C ASN A 444 6.26 -0.80 -35.21
N LEU A 445 5.72 0.36 -34.83
CA LEU A 445 6.06 1.03 -33.58
C LEU A 445 5.67 0.19 -32.35
N ILE A 446 4.48 -0.41 -32.34
CA ILE A 446 4.02 -1.32 -31.27
C ILE A 446 5.00 -2.49 -31.11
N THR A 447 5.44 -3.06 -32.23
CA THR A 447 6.42 -4.16 -32.25
C THR A 447 7.79 -3.70 -31.75
N ALA A 448 8.32 -2.62 -32.31
CA ALA A 448 9.66 -2.09 -31.99
C ALA A 448 9.77 -1.58 -30.55
N SER A 449 8.68 -1.07 -29.98
CA SER A 449 8.59 -0.62 -28.59
C SER A 449 8.35 -1.78 -27.61
N LYS A 450 8.00 -2.98 -28.06
CA LYS A 450 7.58 -4.07 -27.17
C LYS A 450 6.39 -3.68 -26.27
N ALA A 451 5.47 -2.85 -26.79
CA ALA A 451 4.31 -2.38 -26.04
C ALA A 451 3.36 -3.51 -25.62
N LEU A 452 3.11 -4.47 -26.53
CA LEU A 452 2.20 -5.58 -26.27
C LEU A 452 2.65 -6.46 -25.08
N PRO A 453 3.92 -6.91 -24.98
CA PRO A 453 4.43 -7.57 -23.77
C PRO A 453 4.25 -6.75 -22.48
N LYS A 454 4.39 -5.41 -22.53
CA LYS A 454 4.21 -4.54 -21.36
C LYS A 454 2.75 -4.48 -20.93
N ALA A 455 1.82 -4.36 -21.88
CA ALA A 455 0.38 -4.42 -21.59
C ALA A 455 -0.03 -5.77 -21.00
N ILE A 456 0.48 -6.89 -21.55
CA ILE A 456 0.23 -8.24 -21.00
C ILE A 456 0.75 -8.33 -19.56
N ALA A 457 1.96 -7.84 -19.30
CA ALA A 457 2.55 -7.86 -17.96
C ALA A 457 1.78 -6.98 -16.95
N SER A 458 1.09 -5.93 -17.41
CA SER A 458 0.24 -5.08 -16.56
C SER A 458 -1.09 -5.73 -16.18
N GLY A 459 -1.49 -6.81 -16.86
CA GLY A 459 -2.76 -7.50 -16.62
C GLY A 459 -3.99 -6.85 -17.26
N ASN A 460 -3.85 -5.73 -17.99
CA ASN A 460 -4.98 -5.05 -18.64
C ASN A 460 -5.38 -5.68 -19.97
N THR A 461 -6.49 -6.42 -20.02
CA THR A 461 -6.96 -7.05 -21.26
C THR A 461 -7.38 -6.03 -22.32
N ARG A 462 -7.95 -4.88 -21.93
CA ARG A 462 -8.38 -3.83 -22.87
C ARG A 462 -7.19 -3.15 -23.56
N CYS A 463 -6.10 -2.88 -22.84
CA CYS A 463 -4.86 -2.38 -23.44
C CYS A 463 -4.27 -3.40 -24.43
N VAL A 464 -4.32 -4.69 -24.09
CA VAL A 464 -3.87 -5.77 -24.98
C VAL A 464 -4.72 -5.85 -26.24
N GLU A 465 -6.04 -5.77 -26.11
CA GLU A 465 -6.99 -5.77 -27.23
C GLU A 465 -6.76 -4.55 -28.14
N LEU A 466 -6.67 -3.35 -27.57
CA LEU A 466 -6.37 -2.12 -28.29
C LEU A 466 -5.06 -2.22 -29.08
N LEU A 467 -3.98 -2.72 -28.46
CA LEU A 467 -2.70 -2.88 -29.15
C LEU A 467 -2.74 -3.94 -30.25
N LYS A 468 -3.49 -5.04 -30.07
CA LYS A 468 -3.65 -6.06 -31.12
C LYS A 468 -4.41 -5.50 -32.32
N GLU A 469 -5.49 -4.77 -32.06
CA GLU A 469 -6.27 -4.08 -33.09
C GLU A 469 -5.38 -3.09 -33.86
N LYS A 470 -4.68 -2.20 -33.16
CA LYS A 470 -3.77 -1.20 -33.77
C LYS A 470 -2.57 -1.83 -34.47
N ALA A 471 -2.20 -3.06 -34.14
CA ALA A 471 -1.15 -3.81 -34.82
C ALA A 471 -1.64 -4.63 -36.03
N GLY A 472 -2.93 -4.63 -36.34
CA GLY A 472 -3.51 -5.48 -37.38
C GLY A 472 -3.42 -6.97 -37.06
N LEU A 473 -3.27 -7.32 -35.78
CA LEU A 473 -3.33 -8.70 -35.33
C LEU A 473 -4.80 -9.05 -35.18
N GLU A 474 -5.31 -9.89 -36.10
CA GLU A 474 -6.66 -10.43 -36.05
C GLU A 474 -7.01 -10.83 -34.60
N PRO A 475 -8.18 -10.44 -34.07
CA PRO A 475 -8.63 -10.95 -32.79
C PRO A 475 -8.74 -12.45 -32.96
N SER A 476 -7.76 -13.18 -32.43
CA SER A 476 -7.70 -14.63 -32.54
C SER A 476 -9.04 -15.17 -32.07
N VAL A 477 -9.85 -15.70 -33.00
CA VAL A 477 -11.06 -16.49 -32.72
C VAL A 477 -10.67 -17.84 -32.10
N GLN A 478 -9.60 -17.87 -31.30
CA GLN A 478 -9.38 -18.93 -30.35
C GLN A 478 -10.41 -18.73 -29.25
N ARG A 479 -11.49 -19.52 -29.39
CA ARG A 479 -12.21 -20.09 -28.26
C ARG A 479 -11.18 -20.68 -27.30
N ILE A 480 -10.60 -19.86 -26.44
CA ILE A 480 -10.06 -20.37 -25.21
C ILE A 480 -11.31 -20.78 -24.42
N ALA A 481 -11.57 -22.09 -24.40
CA ALA A 481 -12.32 -22.70 -23.34
C ALA A 481 -11.51 -22.52 -22.04
N THR A 482 -11.46 -21.29 -21.55
CA THR A 482 -11.02 -20.93 -20.21
C THR A 482 -12.23 -20.36 -19.53
N SER A 483 -12.53 -20.96 -18.40
CA SER A 483 -13.39 -20.54 -17.30
C SER A 483 -13.04 -19.17 -16.70
N VAL A 484 -12.58 -18.21 -17.49
CA VAL A 484 -12.45 -16.81 -17.06
C VAL A 484 -13.78 -16.15 -17.40
N SER A 485 -14.64 -16.06 -16.40
CA SER A 485 -15.93 -15.39 -16.46
C SER A 485 -15.80 -14.01 -17.11
N LYS A 486 -16.80 -13.63 -17.93
CA LYS A 486 -17.08 -12.30 -18.50
C LYS A 486 -17.20 -11.15 -17.46
N ASP A 487 -16.75 -11.35 -16.23
CA ASP A 487 -16.85 -10.42 -15.11
C ASP A 487 -15.59 -9.55 -14.90
N SER A 488 -14.56 -9.63 -15.76
CA SER A 488 -13.36 -8.78 -15.62
C SER A 488 -13.57 -7.31 -15.99
N ALA A 489 -14.81 -6.89 -16.27
CA ALA A 489 -15.20 -5.50 -16.41
C ALA A 489 -15.31 -4.84 -15.02
N LEU A 490 -14.18 -4.66 -14.35
CA LEU A 490 -14.05 -3.92 -13.09
C LEU A 490 -14.27 -2.41 -13.28
N ASN A 491 -14.24 -1.90 -14.52
CA ASN A 491 -14.28 -0.46 -14.81
C ASN A 491 -15.67 0.20 -14.74
N GLU A 492 -16.78 -0.57 -14.67
CA GLU A 492 -18.14 0.02 -14.64
C GLU A 492 -18.98 -0.40 -13.42
N ARG A 493 -18.48 -1.33 -12.59
CA ARG A 493 -19.12 -1.66 -11.32
C ARG A 493 -18.64 -0.68 -10.27
N THR A 494 -19.55 0.01 -9.59
CA THR A 494 -19.22 0.71 -8.35
C THR A 494 -18.41 -0.23 -7.44
N PRO A 495 -17.30 0.21 -6.84
CA PRO A 495 -16.45 -0.63 -5.98
C PRO A 495 -17.22 -1.49 -4.97
N MET A 496 -18.34 -0.96 -4.46
CA MET A 496 -19.27 -1.68 -3.58
C MET A 496 -19.90 -2.93 -4.24
N THR A 497 -20.46 -2.81 -5.45
CA THR A 497 -21.07 -3.95 -6.18
C THR A 497 -20.05 -5.06 -6.52
N PHE A 498 -18.77 -4.71 -6.58
CA PHE A 498 -17.70 -5.69 -6.75
C PHE A 498 -17.42 -6.46 -5.45
N LEU A 499 -17.34 -5.75 -4.31
CA LEU A 499 -17.13 -6.37 -3.00
C LEU A 499 -18.31 -7.25 -2.57
N ASP A 500 -19.54 -6.87 -2.94
CA ASP A 500 -20.74 -7.67 -2.69
C ASP A 500 -20.72 -9.02 -3.42
N SER A 501 -19.87 -9.17 -4.46
CA SER A 501 -19.71 -10.42 -5.19
C SER A 501 -18.72 -11.40 -4.54
N PHE A 502 -18.06 -11.01 -3.45
CA PHE A 502 -17.07 -11.84 -2.80
C PHE A 502 -17.73 -12.98 -2.02
N THR A 503 -17.17 -14.18 -2.17
CA THR A 503 -17.57 -15.33 -1.37
C THR A 503 -17.37 -15.02 0.12
N PRO A 504 -18.32 -15.36 1.01
CA PRO A 504 -18.16 -15.19 2.46
C PRO A 504 -16.83 -15.75 2.96
N PHE A 505 -16.15 -15.02 3.84
CA PHE A 505 -14.81 -15.38 4.31
C PHE A 505 -14.76 -16.81 4.87
N THR A 506 -15.71 -17.26 5.70
CA THR A 506 -15.73 -18.64 6.20
C THR A 506 -15.97 -19.67 5.10
N GLN A 507 -16.75 -19.35 4.08
CA GLN A 507 -16.95 -20.26 2.94
C GLN A 507 -15.65 -20.40 2.14
N PHE A 508 -14.89 -19.31 1.95
CA PHE A 508 -13.52 -19.39 1.43
C PHE A 508 -12.65 -20.35 2.24
N LEU A 509 -12.62 -20.19 3.57
CA LEU A 509 -11.81 -21.03 4.45
C LEU A 509 -12.23 -22.51 4.35
N LYS A 510 -13.54 -22.78 4.28
CA LYS A 510 -14.09 -24.13 4.08
C LYS A 510 -13.67 -24.73 2.75
N THR A 511 -13.74 -23.99 1.65
CA THR A 511 -13.33 -24.47 0.32
C THR A 511 -11.83 -24.77 0.24
N MET A 512 -10.99 -23.87 0.77
CA MET A 512 -9.54 -24.10 0.92
C MET A 512 -9.24 -25.38 1.70
N PHE A 513 -10.00 -25.61 2.77
CA PHE A 513 -9.88 -26.80 3.60
C PHE A 513 -10.28 -28.07 2.85
N THR A 514 -11.45 -28.11 2.21
CA THR A 514 -11.91 -29.27 1.44
C THR A 514 -10.94 -29.59 0.29
N GLY A 515 -10.40 -28.56 -0.37
CA GLY A 515 -9.37 -28.73 -1.41
C GLY A 515 -8.08 -29.38 -0.89
N ALA A 516 -7.57 -28.91 0.25
CA ALA A 516 -6.37 -29.45 0.88
C ALA A 516 -6.56 -30.91 1.35
N LEU A 517 -7.71 -31.22 1.96
CA LEU A 517 -8.06 -32.59 2.36
C LEU A 517 -8.20 -33.55 1.17
N ASN A 518 -8.84 -33.10 0.08
CA ASN A 518 -8.97 -33.89 -1.14
C ASN A 518 -7.60 -34.18 -1.77
N ALA A 519 -6.67 -33.22 -1.73
CA ALA A 519 -5.30 -33.44 -2.17
C ALA A 519 -4.56 -34.47 -1.29
N PHE A 520 -4.73 -34.39 0.03
CA PHE A 520 -4.11 -35.30 1.00
C PHE A 520 -4.67 -36.73 0.94
N THR A 521 -6.00 -36.87 0.86
CA THR A 521 -6.65 -38.18 0.68
C THR A 521 -6.29 -38.81 -0.67
N LYS A 522 -6.16 -38.01 -1.73
CA LYS A 522 -5.65 -38.47 -3.03
C LYS A 522 -4.21 -38.98 -2.92
N LEU A 523 -3.33 -38.28 -2.19
CA LEU A 523 -1.95 -38.72 -1.91
C LEU A 523 -1.89 -40.04 -1.12
N ILE A 524 -2.75 -40.20 -0.11
CA ILE A 524 -2.86 -41.46 0.66
C ILE A 524 -3.40 -42.59 -0.22
N SER A 525 -4.37 -42.30 -1.10
CA SER A 525 -4.93 -43.31 -1.99
C SER A 525 -3.95 -43.78 -3.07
N ILE A 526 -3.05 -42.90 -3.54
CA ILE A 526 -1.97 -43.25 -4.49
C ILE A 526 -0.87 -44.08 -3.82
N ASN A 527 -0.64 -43.88 -2.51
CA ASN A 527 0.32 -44.66 -1.73
C ASN A 527 -0.26 -45.95 -1.11
N ARG A 528 -1.55 -46.24 -1.31
CA ARG A 528 -2.13 -47.56 -1.03
C ARG A 528 -1.91 -48.46 -2.24
N ILE A 529 -0.81 -49.20 -2.22
CA ILE A 529 -0.55 -50.33 -3.12
C ILE A 529 -1.74 -51.30 -3.01
N PRO A 530 -2.31 -51.80 -4.13
CA PRO A 530 -3.42 -52.75 -4.08
C PRO A 530 -2.96 -54.03 -3.38
N ASP A 531 -3.72 -54.41 -2.36
CA ASP A 531 -3.49 -55.60 -1.57
C ASP A 531 -4.03 -56.82 -2.35
N GLU A 532 -3.28 -57.27 -3.35
CA GLU A 532 -3.52 -58.55 -4.01
C GLU A 532 -2.24 -59.40 -4.11
N THR A 533 -2.32 -60.54 -3.42
CA THR A 533 -1.59 -61.81 -3.58
C THR A 533 -0.26 -62.04 -2.83
N LYS A 534 -0.36 -63.03 -1.92
CA LYS A 534 0.67 -63.82 -1.24
C LYS A 534 1.77 -64.35 -2.18
N SER A 535 3.04 -64.19 -1.80
CA SER A 535 3.97 -65.29 -1.42
C SER A 535 5.45 -64.86 -1.52
N MET A 536 6.25 -65.28 -0.54
CA MET A 536 7.72 -65.46 -0.55
C MET A 536 8.64 -64.28 -0.95
N ASN A 537 9.30 -63.65 0.03
CA ASN A 537 10.67 -64.00 0.44
C ASN A 537 11.18 -63.07 1.55
N SER A 538 11.57 -63.65 2.69
CA SER A 538 12.01 -62.98 3.92
C SER A 538 13.49 -62.53 3.91
N GLU A 539 14.11 -62.32 2.76
CA GLU A 539 15.53 -61.95 2.68
C GLU A 539 15.80 -60.46 2.39
N GLN A 540 14.80 -59.65 2.01
CA GLN A 540 15.01 -58.22 1.74
C GLN A 540 14.78 -57.29 2.95
N MET A 541 14.25 -57.79 4.08
CA MET A 541 14.17 -57.00 5.32
C MET A 541 15.47 -56.99 6.15
N GLY A 542 16.46 -57.81 5.80
CA GLY A 542 17.76 -57.84 6.48
C GLY A 542 18.71 -56.70 6.08
N THR A 543 18.58 -56.15 4.87
CA THR A 543 19.49 -55.14 4.32
C THR A 543 19.08 -53.71 4.62
N GLN A 544 17.78 -53.41 4.79
CA GLN A 544 17.31 -52.07 5.17
C GLN A 544 17.48 -51.76 6.67
N LYS A 545 17.47 -52.78 7.54
CA LYS A 545 17.75 -52.61 8.98
C LYS A 545 19.24 -52.34 9.23
N ARG A 546 20.15 -52.98 8.47
CA ARG A 546 21.60 -52.73 8.55
C ARG A 546 22.04 -51.35 8.05
N PHE A 547 21.31 -50.73 7.11
CA PHE A 547 21.62 -49.35 6.68
C PHE A 547 21.14 -48.29 7.69
N LYS A 548 20.04 -48.57 8.41
CA LYS A 548 19.51 -47.67 9.44
C LYS A 548 20.32 -47.73 10.75
N ASP A 549 20.82 -48.92 11.10
CA ASP A 549 21.67 -49.12 12.28
C ASP A 549 23.12 -48.64 12.03
N SER A 550 23.58 -48.55 10.77
CA SER A 550 24.89 -47.99 10.39
C SER A 550 24.94 -46.45 10.37
N VAL A 551 23.80 -45.77 10.32
CA VAL A 551 23.72 -44.29 10.27
C VAL A 551 23.43 -43.69 11.65
N LEU A 552 22.95 -44.50 12.62
CA LEU A 552 22.69 -44.07 14.00
C LEU A 552 23.80 -44.46 15.00
N GLY A 553 24.90 -45.07 14.53
CA GLY A 553 26.04 -45.50 15.35
C GLY A 553 27.27 -44.58 15.31
N MET A 554 27.22 -43.41 14.68
CA MET A 554 28.30 -42.41 14.71
C MET A 554 27.86 -41.16 15.46
N ARG A 555 27.85 -41.25 16.79
CA ARG A 555 28.00 -40.12 17.71
C ARG A 555 28.69 -40.64 18.97
N ASP A 556 29.98 -40.43 19.03
CA ASP A 556 30.77 -40.64 20.25
C ASP A 556 30.33 -39.64 21.35
N PRO A 557 30.20 -40.10 22.60
CA PRO A 557 29.98 -39.26 23.77
C PRO A 557 31.30 -38.82 24.43
N GLU A 558 31.27 -37.60 24.97
CA GLU A 558 31.97 -37.11 26.16
C GLU A 558 33.49 -37.28 26.31
N VAL A 559 34.20 -36.14 26.39
CA VAL A 559 35.14 -35.90 27.50
C VAL A 559 34.93 -34.47 28.02
N SER A 560 34.74 -34.42 29.33
CA SER A 560 34.48 -33.29 30.19
C SER A 560 35.77 -32.74 30.85
N GLU A 561 35.66 -31.50 31.34
CA GLU A 561 36.42 -30.84 32.42
C GLU A 561 37.79 -30.18 32.11
N PRO A 562 38.34 -29.36 33.02
CA PRO A 562 37.81 -28.10 33.57
C PRO A 562 38.82 -26.94 33.41
N ILE A 563 38.40 -25.68 33.43
CA ILE A 563 39.35 -24.54 33.47
C ILE A 563 39.35 -23.95 34.88
N GLN A 564 40.50 -24.12 35.55
CA GLN A 564 40.86 -23.49 36.82
C GLN A 564 41.25 -22.02 36.62
N GLU A 565 40.92 -21.22 37.64
CA GLU A 565 41.53 -19.93 37.94
C GLU A 565 43.06 -20.04 38.07
N LYS A 566 43.78 -19.04 37.55
CA LYS A 566 44.80 -18.32 38.33
C LYS A 566 45.29 -17.05 37.66
N ASP A 567 45.43 -16.04 38.53
CA ASP A 567 46.24 -14.83 38.47
C ASP A 567 47.42 -14.85 37.50
N THR A 568 47.69 -13.71 36.83
CA THR A 568 48.77 -12.78 37.27
C THR A 568 48.98 -11.63 36.25
N THR A 569 48.94 -10.41 36.79
CA THR A 569 49.83 -9.27 36.55
C THR A 569 50.36 -8.94 35.13
N ASP A 570 49.93 -7.77 34.68
CA ASP A 570 50.76 -6.56 34.56
C ASP A 570 51.61 -6.28 33.30
N THR A 571 51.64 -4.98 33.00
CA THR A 571 52.58 -4.18 32.20
C THR A 571 52.43 -4.04 30.68
N SER A 572 52.01 -2.82 30.29
CA SER A 572 52.66 -1.91 29.30
C SER A 572 52.74 -2.37 27.83
N ASN A 573 52.72 -1.56 26.77
CA ASN A 573 53.06 -0.16 26.57
C ASN A 573 52.64 0.20 25.13
N LYS A 574 52.21 1.46 24.93
CA LYS A 574 52.50 2.38 23.80
C LYS A 574 52.36 1.98 22.31
N MET A 575 51.61 2.86 21.64
CA MET A 575 51.89 3.58 20.38
C MET A 575 52.27 2.77 19.12
N ASN A 576 51.38 2.83 18.12
CA ASN A 576 51.54 3.73 16.95
C ASN A 576 50.19 3.98 16.28
#